data_AF-T0T008-F1
#
_entry.id   AF-T0T008-F1
#
_cell.length_a   1.000
_cell.length_b   1.000
_cell.length_c   1.000
_cell.angle_alpha   90.00
_cell.angle_beta   90.00
_cell.angle_gamma   90.00
#
_symmetry.space_group_name_H-M   'P 1'
#
loop_
_entity.id
_entity.type
_entity.pdbx_description
1 polymer ?
#
loop_
_entity_poly.entity_id
_entity_poly.type
_entity_poly.pdbx_seq_one_letter_code
_entity_poly.pdbx_strand_id
1 'polypeptide(L)'
;MRPKLIFVKYDHVIEELSDNFFPFSFYLLEDELQALQLVVDVTTACMVESSEILQRLDLLENRLKIYKKLFDLAQKRRAQIQLEEVQISLKEKAALYLSEKVGISNQRLSLFLDIEEIELLQFISSARYKALLRAKGIESGKGQIRANGI
;
A
#
# COMPACT_ATOMS: atom_id res chain seq x y z
N MET A 1 -3.23 11.76 -41.77
CA MET A 1 -3.28 10.49 -41.02
C MET A 1 -3.97 10.76 -39.69
N ARG A 2 -5.11 10.14 -39.40
CA ARG A 2 -5.72 10.20 -38.06
C ARG A 2 -5.08 9.09 -37.20
N PRO A 3 -4.69 9.36 -35.94
CA PRO A 3 -4.21 8.30 -35.07
C PRO A 3 -5.35 7.30 -34.87
N LYS A 4 -5.07 6.01 -35.14
CA LYS A 4 -5.98 4.93 -34.77
C LYS A 4 -6.00 4.86 -33.24
N LEU A 5 -7.10 5.30 -32.64
CA LEU A 5 -7.42 4.99 -31.25
C LEU A 5 -7.53 3.47 -31.15
N ILE A 6 -6.49 2.85 -30.60
CA ILE A 6 -6.53 1.45 -30.19
C ILE A 6 -7.38 1.45 -28.91
N PHE A 7 -8.66 1.15 -29.04
CA PHE A 7 -9.51 0.86 -27.89
C PHE A 7 -9.08 -0.51 -27.35
N VAL A 8 -8.15 -0.51 -26.39
CA VAL A 8 -7.93 -1.68 -25.56
C VAL A 8 -9.24 -1.94 -24.80
N LYS A 9 -9.72 -3.17 -24.76
CA LYS A 9 -10.84 -3.52 -23.87
C LYS A 9 -10.34 -3.40 -22.43
N TYR A 10 -10.56 -2.25 -21.80
CA TYR A 10 -10.02 -1.93 -20.48
C TYR A 10 -10.73 -2.63 -19.33
N ASP A 11 -11.91 -3.23 -19.57
CA ASP A 11 -12.68 -3.94 -18.54
C ASP A 11 -11.85 -5.07 -17.90
N HIS A 12 -11.16 -5.88 -18.73
CA HIS A 12 -10.26 -6.93 -18.23
C HIS A 12 -9.01 -6.40 -17.54
N VAL A 13 -8.54 -5.22 -17.95
CA VAL A 13 -7.37 -4.57 -17.34
C VAL A 13 -7.72 -4.07 -15.94
N ILE A 14 -8.91 -3.52 -15.75
CA ILE A 14 -9.38 -3.05 -14.44
C ILE A 14 -9.60 -4.24 -13.49
N GLU A 15 -10.16 -5.35 -13.97
CA GLU A 15 -10.32 -6.58 -13.18
C GLU A 15 -8.96 -7.14 -12.73
N GLU A 16 -8.03 -7.34 -13.67
CA GLU A 16 -6.69 -7.87 -13.39
C GLU A 16 -5.90 -6.95 -12.45
N LEU A 17 -6.03 -5.63 -12.60
CA LEU A 17 -5.40 -4.66 -11.71
C LEU A 17 -6.06 -4.64 -10.33
N SER A 18 -7.38 -4.79 -10.28
CA SER A 18 -8.11 -4.91 -9.01
C SER A 18 -7.62 -6.15 -8.25
N ASP A 19 -7.58 -7.32 -8.87
CA ASP A 19 -7.14 -8.55 -8.19
C ASP A 19 -5.70 -8.45 -7.67
N ASN A 20 -4.80 -7.84 -8.44
CA ASN A 20 -3.38 -7.74 -8.08
C ASN A 20 -3.06 -6.62 -7.08
N PHE A 21 -3.81 -5.52 -7.08
CA PHE A 21 -3.46 -4.31 -6.34
C PHE A 21 -4.49 -3.86 -5.30
N PHE A 22 -5.72 -4.39 -5.34
CA PHE A 22 -6.71 -4.17 -4.29
C PHE A 22 -6.21 -4.65 -2.92
N PRO A 23 -5.59 -5.85 -2.76
CA PRO A 23 -5.15 -6.29 -1.44
C PRO A 23 -4.12 -5.36 -0.78
N PHE A 24 -3.23 -4.75 -1.58
CA PHE A 24 -2.31 -3.72 -1.07
C PHE A 24 -3.04 -2.45 -0.68
N SER A 25 -3.93 -1.95 -1.55
CA SER A 25 -4.70 -0.73 -1.32
C SER A 25 -5.59 -0.84 -0.07
N PHE A 26 -6.23 -1.98 0.11
CA PHE A 26 -7.04 -2.30 1.28
C PHE A 26 -6.17 -2.40 2.54
N TYR A 27 -4.99 -3.02 2.46
CA TYR A 27 -4.07 -3.08 3.59
C TYR A 27 -3.65 -1.68 4.09
N LEU A 28 -3.44 -0.75 3.15
CA LEU A 28 -3.12 0.64 3.46
C LEU A 28 -4.29 1.38 4.12
N LEU A 29 -5.50 1.29 3.55
CA LEU A 29 -6.61 2.16 3.94
C LEU A 29 -7.60 1.54 4.94
N GLU A 30 -7.68 0.21 5.03
CA GLU A 30 -8.66 -0.55 5.84
C GLU A 30 -10.13 -0.18 5.55
N ASP A 31 -10.39 0.40 4.37
CA ASP A 31 -11.72 0.73 3.86
C ASP A 31 -11.84 0.23 2.42
N GLU A 32 -12.83 -0.62 2.17
CA GLU A 32 -13.02 -1.32 0.89
C GLU A 32 -13.34 -0.35 -0.26
N LEU A 33 -14.23 0.62 -0.02
CA LEU A 33 -14.63 1.59 -1.04
C LEU A 33 -13.46 2.50 -1.41
N GLN A 34 -12.72 2.99 -0.42
CA GLN A 34 -11.53 3.82 -0.63
C GLN A 34 -10.43 3.03 -1.34
N ALA A 35 -10.21 1.76 -0.97
CA ALA A 35 -9.22 0.91 -1.62
C ALA A 35 -9.56 0.65 -3.10
N LEU A 36 -10.82 0.35 -3.41
CA LEU A 36 -11.26 0.16 -4.80
C LEU A 36 -11.09 1.44 -5.62
N GLN A 37 -11.55 2.58 -5.07
CA GLN A 37 -11.37 3.88 -5.71
C GLN A 37 -9.90 4.21 -5.94
N LEU A 38 -9.00 3.77 -5.04
CA LEU A 38 -7.56 4.00 -5.18
C LEU A 38 -6.99 3.26 -6.39
N VAL A 39 -7.38 1.99 -6.57
CA VAL A 39 -6.97 1.18 -7.71
C VAL A 39 -7.50 1.76 -9.02
N VAL A 40 -8.76 2.17 -9.05
CA VAL A 40 -9.38 2.77 -10.24
C VAL A 40 -8.66 4.07 -10.62
N ASP A 41 -8.38 4.95 -9.66
CA ASP A 41 -7.70 6.22 -9.92
C ASP A 41 -6.29 6.01 -10.48
N VAL A 42 -5.51 5.10 -9.88
CA VAL A 42 -4.15 4.80 -10.35
C VAL A 42 -4.18 4.13 -11.72
N THR A 43 -5.11 3.22 -11.95
CA THR A 43 -5.29 2.57 -13.26
C THR A 43 -5.60 3.61 -14.33
N THR A 44 -6.56 4.48 -14.06
CA THR A 44 -6.97 5.55 -14.98
C THR A 44 -5.82 6.50 -15.25
N ALA A 45 -5.07 6.91 -14.22
CA ALA A 45 -3.88 7.75 -14.37
C ALA A 45 -2.81 7.06 -15.25
N CYS A 46 -2.54 5.77 -15.02
CA CYS A 46 -1.60 5.00 -15.84
C CYS A 46 -2.08 4.86 -17.30
N MET A 47 -3.38 4.69 -17.54
CA MET A 47 -3.93 4.65 -18.91
C MET A 47 -3.68 5.95 -19.67
N VAL A 48 -3.73 7.10 -18.99
CA VAL A 48 -3.52 8.42 -19.58
C VAL A 48 -2.04 8.76 -19.73
N GLU A 49 -1.23 8.51 -18.70
CA GLU A 49 0.16 8.98 -18.64
C GLU A 49 1.16 7.98 -19.25
N SER A 50 0.93 6.68 -19.10
CA SER A 50 1.94 5.64 -19.40
C SER A 50 1.29 4.26 -19.52
N SER A 51 0.47 4.07 -20.56
CA SER A 51 -0.27 2.81 -20.77
C SER A 51 0.62 1.58 -20.89
N GLU A 52 1.89 1.75 -21.28
CA GLU A 52 2.90 0.68 -21.37
C GLU A 52 3.15 -0.02 -20.03
N ILE A 53 3.02 0.70 -18.90
CA ILE A 53 3.19 0.12 -17.56
C ILE A 53 2.09 -0.94 -17.30
N LEU A 54 0.89 -0.72 -17.83
CA LEU A 54 -0.25 -1.63 -17.66
C LEU A 54 -0.19 -2.84 -18.59
N GLN A 55 0.58 -2.77 -19.68
CA GLN A 55 0.70 -3.86 -20.65
C GLN A 55 1.67 -4.97 -20.21
N ARG A 56 2.54 -4.68 -19.23
CA ARG A 56 3.62 -5.57 -18.78
C ARG A 56 3.71 -5.64 -17.26
N LEU A 57 2.65 -6.16 -16.64
CA LEU A 57 2.57 -6.35 -15.18
C LEU A 57 3.43 -7.53 -14.69
N ASP A 58 3.91 -8.37 -15.61
CA ASP A 58 4.92 -9.40 -15.34
C ASP A 58 6.25 -8.80 -14.87
N LEU A 59 6.54 -7.56 -15.28
CA LEU A 59 7.76 -6.86 -14.89
C LEU A 59 7.64 -6.26 -13.49
N LEU A 60 8.58 -6.63 -12.60
CA LEU A 60 8.63 -6.13 -11.23
C LEU A 60 8.74 -4.60 -11.18
N GLU A 61 9.50 -3.99 -12.09
CA GLU A 61 9.68 -2.53 -12.15
C GLU A 61 8.36 -1.81 -12.45
N ASN A 62 7.49 -2.39 -13.29
CA ASN A 62 6.18 -1.82 -13.58
C ASN A 62 5.24 -1.96 -12.39
N ARG A 63 5.23 -3.12 -11.73
CA ARG A 63 4.47 -3.33 -10.49
C ARG A 63 4.91 -2.36 -9.39
N LEU A 64 6.21 -2.14 -9.22
CA LEU A 64 6.74 -1.18 -8.25
C LEU A 64 6.27 0.25 -8.53
N LYS A 65 6.24 0.68 -9.80
CA LYS A 65 5.67 1.99 -10.18
C LYS A 65 4.19 2.11 -9.80
N ILE A 66 3.41 1.05 -10.00
CA ILE A 66 1.99 1.02 -9.61
C ILE A 66 1.85 1.07 -8.08
N TYR A 67 2.58 0.23 -7.34
CA TYR A 67 2.61 0.27 -5.88
C TYR A 67 2.99 1.66 -5.35
N LYS A 68 3.92 2.35 -6.03
CA LYS A 68 4.37 3.69 -5.65
C LYS A 68 3.25 4.70 -5.84
N LYS A 69 2.60 4.69 -7.01
CA LYS A 69 1.43 5.54 -7.29
C LYS A 69 0.29 5.30 -6.29
N LEU A 70 0.01 4.05 -5.95
CA LEU A 70 -0.99 3.69 -4.94
C LEU A 70 -0.62 4.23 -3.56
N PHE A 71 0.63 4.02 -3.13
CA PHE A 71 1.12 4.52 -1.84
C PHE A 71 1.04 6.05 -1.74
N ASP A 72 1.53 6.77 -2.77
CA ASP A 72 1.54 8.23 -2.79
C ASP A 72 0.11 8.80 -2.78
N LEU A 73 -0.83 8.15 -3.48
CA LEU A 73 -2.24 8.57 -3.48
C LEU A 73 -2.94 8.22 -2.15
N ALA A 74 -2.64 7.06 -1.55
CA ALA A 74 -3.15 6.69 -0.23
C ALA A 74 -2.71 7.67 0.86
N GLN A 75 -1.45 8.14 0.79
CA GLN A 75 -0.92 9.15 1.70
C GLN A 75 -1.72 10.46 1.62
N LYS A 76 -2.03 10.91 0.40
CA LYS A 76 -2.87 12.11 0.18
C LYS A 76 -4.28 11.92 0.73
N ARG A 77 -4.92 10.78 0.48
CA ARG A 77 -6.28 10.51 0.96
C ARG A 77 -6.38 10.43 2.48
N ARG A 78 -5.42 9.78 3.14
CA ARG A 78 -5.37 9.76 4.62
C ARG A 78 -5.28 11.16 5.22
N ALA A 79 -4.47 12.03 4.62
CA ALA A 79 -4.35 13.42 5.07
C ALA A 79 -5.67 14.21 4.91
N GLN A 80 -6.48 13.89 3.89
CA GLN A 80 -7.78 14.54 3.66
C GLN A 80 -8.89 14.04 4.60
N ILE A 81 -8.89 12.74 4.93
CA ILE A 81 -9.96 12.09 5.71
C ILE A 81 -9.70 12.20 7.23
N GLN A 82 -8.56 12.75 7.66
CA GLN A 82 -8.13 12.80 9.07
C GLN A 82 -8.19 11.41 9.74
N LEU A 83 -7.90 10.36 8.99
CA LEU A 83 -7.69 9.02 9.57
C LEU A 83 -6.47 9.10 10.47
N GLU A 84 -6.68 9.13 11.79
CA GLU A 84 -5.60 9.10 12.76
C GLU A 84 -4.72 7.86 12.51
N GLU A 85 -3.39 8.03 12.54
CA GLU A 85 -2.46 6.91 12.56
C GLU A 85 -2.48 6.26 13.95
N VAL A 86 -3.57 5.57 14.29
CA VAL A 86 -3.79 5.17 15.68
C VAL A 86 -2.71 4.18 16.18
N GLN A 87 -2.08 3.39 15.29
CA GLN A 87 -1.02 2.45 15.72
C GLN A 87 0.09 2.20 14.69
N ILE A 88 -0.23 1.91 13.42
CA ILE A 88 0.76 1.58 12.37
C ILE A 88 0.74 2.65 11.28
N SER A 89 1.89 3.26 11.02
CA SER A 89 2.03 4.30 10.01
C SER A 89 1.82 3.75 8.61
N LEU A 90 1.47 4.61 7.65
CA LEU A 90 1.29 4.18 6.27
C LEU A 90 2.58 3.59 5.67
N LYS A 91 3.75 4.17 6.02
CA LYS A 91 5.07 3.66 5.59
C LYS A 91 5.35 2.28 6.19
N GLU A 92 5.06 2.08 7.47
CA GLU A 92 5.19 0.79 8.15
C GLU A 92 4.32 -0.29 7.48
N LYS A 93 3.07 0.04 7.14
CA LYS A 93 2.18 -0.86 6.41
C LYS A 93 2.71 -1.23 5.04
N ALA A 94 3.15 -0.23 4.27
CA ALA A 94 3.69 -0.44 2.93
C ALA A 94 4.96 -1.32 2.97
N ALA A 95 5.89 -1.01 3.88
CA ALA A 95 7.11 -1.79 4.08
C ALA A 95 6.79 -3.27 4.39
N LEU A 96 5.90 -3.50 5.36
CA LEU A 96 5.54 -4.84 5.80
C LEU A 96 4.86 -5.65 4.69
N TYR A 97 3.88 -5.06 4.01
CA TYR A 97 3.16 -5.75 2.94
C TYR A 97 4.07 -6.10 1.76
N LEU A 98 4.84 -5.13 1.28
CA LEU A 98 5.69 -5.34 0.12
C LEU A 98 6.85 -6.31 0.42
N SER A 99 7.33 -6.34 1.67
CA SER A 99 8.31 -7.33 2.12
C SER A 99 7.71 -8.73 2.21
N GLU A 100 6.57 -8.90 2.90
CA GLU A 100 6.06 -10.24 3.26
C GLU A 100 5.11 -10.86 2.25
N LYS A 101 4.29 -10.05 1.58
CA LYS A 101 3.28 -10.54 0.63
C LYS A 101 3.77 -10.50 -0.80
N VAL A 102 4.63 -9.54 -1.13
CA VAL A 102 5.18 -9.38 -2.48
C VAL A 102 6.60 -9.94 -2.61
N GLY A 103 7.39 -9.97 -1.53
CA GLY A 103 8.76 -10.49 -1.54
C GLY A 103 9.78 -9.51 -2.13
N ILE A 104 9.54 -8.20 -2.03
CA ILE A 104 10.49 -7.18 -2.51
C ILE A 104 11.67 -7.08 -1.55
N SER A 105 12.89 -7.03 -2.11
CA SER A 105 14.11 -6.92 -1.31
C SER A 105 14.18 -5.61 -0.52
N ASN A 106 14.83 -5.64 0.63
CA ASN A 106 14.99 -4.47 1.51
C ASN A 106 15.63 -3.28 0.78
N GLN A 107 16.67 -3.54 -0.03
CA GLN A 107 17.32 -2.50 -0.85
C GLN A 107 16.37 -1.82 -1.84
N ARG A 108 15.41 -2.53 -2.42
CA ARG A 108 14.42 -1.92 -3.32
C ARG A 108 13.34 -1.19 -2.53
N LEU A 109 12.97 -1.69 -1.35
CA LEU A 109 11.99 -1.05 -0.48
C LEU A 109 12.50 0.25 0.15
N SER A 110 13.78 0.30 0.52
CA SER A 110 14.41 1.52 1.04
C SER A 110 14.37 2.63 0.00
N LEU A 111 14.70 2.30 -1.26
CA LEU A 111 14.56 3.21 -2.40
C LEU A 111 13.10 3.60 -2.69
N PHE A 112 12.16 2.66 -2.57
CA PHE A 112 10.73 2.91 -2.79
C PHE A 112 10.12 3.88 -1.76
N LEU A 113 10.51 3.74 -0.48
CA LEU A 113 10.02 4.54 0.64
C LEU A 113 10.83 5.80 0.91
N ASP A 114 11.96 5.96 0.21
CA ASP A 114 12.93 7.04 0.41
C ASP A 114 13.39 7.12 1.88
N ILE A 115 13.89 5.99 2.39
CA ILE A 115 14.40 5.83 3.75
C ILE A 115 15.66 4.98 3.75
N GLU A 116 16.45 5.07 4.82
CA GLU A 116 17.61 4.20 4.98
C GLU A 116 17.20 2.74 5.24
N GLU A 117 18.05 1.78 4.83
CA GLU A 117 17.75 0.36 5.01
C GLU A 117 17.62 -0.03 6.50
N ILE A 118 18.38 0.62 7.39
CA ILE A 118 18.28 0.41 8.84
C ILE A 118 16.91 0.86 9.35
N GLU A 119 16.43 2.02 8.91
CA GLU A 119 15.11 2.56 9.25
C GLU A 119 13.99 1.65 8.71
N LEU A 120 14.14 1.13 7.48
CA LEU A 120 13.22 0.17 6.90
C LEU A 120 13.08 -1.09 7.78
N LEU A 121 14.19 -1.64 8.26
CA LEU A 121 14.16 -2.82 9.14
C LEU A 121 13.42 -2.54 10.46
N GLN A 122 13.60 -1.32 11.00
CA GLN A 122 12.86 -0.87 12.17
C GLN A 122 11.36 -0.75 11.88
N PHE A 123 10.97 -0.21 10.72
CA PHE A 123 9.57 -0.12 10.31
C PHE A 123 8.92 -1.48 10.19
N ILE A 124 9.57 -2.45 9.54
CA ILE A 124 9.05 -3.81 9.40
C ILE A 124 8.89 -4.47 10.78
N SER A 125 9.91 -4.37 11.64
CA SER A 125 9.88 -4.94 12.98
C SER A 125 8.77 -4.33 13.85
N SER A 126 8.67 -3.00 13.84
CA SER A 126 7.64 -2.23 14.55
C SER A 126 6.23 -2.61 14.07
N ALA A 127 6.03 -2.67 12.74
CA ALA A 127 4.77 -3.06 12.13
C ALA A 127 4.34 -4.47 12.56
N ARG A 128 5.26 -5.44 12.54
CA ARG A 128 5.01 -6.82 13.01
C ARG A 128 4.57 -6.85 14.47
N TYR A 129 5.31 -6.14 15.33
CA TYR A 129 5.01 -6.08 16.75
C TYR A 129 3.63 -5.51 17.02
N LYS A 130 3.29 -4.38 16.40
CA LYS A 130 1.98 -3.73 16.51
C LYS A 130 0.85 -4.62 15.97
N ALA A 131 1.06 -5.30 14.84
CA ALA A 131 0.09 -6.23 14.29
C ALA A 131 -0.19 -7.42 15.24
N LEU A 132 0.85 -7.96 15.88
CA LEU A 132 0.73 -9.02 16.88
C LEU A 132 -0.02 -8.55 18.14
N LEU A 133 0.23 -7.33 18.60
CA LEU A 133 -0.49 -6.76 19.74
C LEU A 133 -1.98 -6.60 19.44
N ARG A 134 -2.33 -6.10 18.25
CA ARG A 134 -3.73 -5.99 17.78
C ARG A 134 -4.40 -7.36 17.71
N ALA A 135 -3.72 -8.37 17.17
CA ALA A 135 -4.25 -9.73 17.10
C ALA A 135 -4.52 -10.35 18.49
N LYS A 136 -3.80 -9.89 19.52
CA LYS A 136 -3.97 -10.33 20.91
C LYS A 136 -4.93 -9.45 21.72
N GLY A 137 -5.49 -8.39 21.13
CA GLY A 137 -6.35 -7.42 21.83
C GLY A 137 -5.60 -6.59 22.88
N ILE A 138 -4.26 -6.50 22.79
CA ILE A 138 -3.44 -5.74 23.74
C ILE A 138 -3.20 -4.35 23.13
N GLU A 139 -3.92 -3.34 23.61
CA GLU A 139 -3.64 -1.96 23.24
C GLU A 139 -2.31 -1.52 23.87
N SER A 140 -1.30 -1.28 23.03
CA SER A 140 -0.09 -0.59 23.47
C SER A 140 -0.47 0.86 23.77
N GLY A 141 -0.66 1.18 25.05
CA GLY A 141 -0.68 2.58 25.51
C GLY A 141 -1.89 3.05 26.29
N LYS A 142 -2.37 2.30 27.29
CA LYS A 142 -2.80 2.90 28.57
C LYS A 142 -2.33 2.03 29.72
N GLY A 143 -1.20 2.42 30.31
CA GLY A 143 -0.81 1.97 31.64
C GLY A 143 -1.85 2.44 32.66
N GLN A 144 -2.83 1.59 32.95
CA GLN A 144 -3.43 1.52 34.28
C GLN A 144 -3.22 0.09 34.76
N ILE A 145 -2.06 -0.12 35.38
CA ILE A 145 -1.85 -1.22 36.31
C ILE A 145 -2.84 -0.95 37.44
N ARG A 146 -4.02 -1.57 37.40
CA ARG A 146 -4.81 -1.76 38.61
C ARG A 146 -4.08 -2.79 39.44
N ALA A 147 -3.17 -2.31 40.28
CA ALA A 147 -2.74 -3.03 41.45
C ALA A 147 -3.96 -3.20 42.36
N ASN A 148 -4.72 -4.28 42.19
CA ASN A 148 -5.58 -4.75 43.27
C ASN A 148 -4.69 -5.58 44.19
N GLY A 149 -4.04 -4.87 45.11
CA GLY A 149 -3.56 -5.45 46.35
C GLY A 149 -4.70 -5.54 47.36
N ILE A 150 -4.74 -6.69 48.04
CA ILE A 150 -5.49 -7.06 49.25
C ILE A 150 -6.97 -7.38 49.03
#